data_AF-A0ABD6QZT1-F1
#
_entry.id   AF-A0ABD6QZT1-F1
#
_cell.length_a   1.000
_cell.length_b   1.000
_cell.length_c   1.000
_cell.angle_alpha   90.00
_cell.angle_beta   90.00
_cell.angle_gamma   90.00
#
_symmetry.space_group_name_H-M   'P 1'
#
loop_
_entity.id
_entity.type
_entity.pdbx_description
1 polymer ?
#
loop_
_entity_poly.entity_id
_entity_poly.type
_entity_poly.pdbx_seq_one_letter_code
_entity_poly.pdbx_strand_id
1 'polypeptide(L)' 'MASKPLVITLPPISKTKITFYSSSGEVMKHTFFTNETSEPIATFAYCPIGFERFETKKIPVLIK' A
#
# COMPACT_ATOMS: atom_id res chain seq x y z
N MET A 1 17.94 11.48 -0.90
CA MET A 1 16.59 11.93 -1.33
C MET A 1 15.58 10.97 -0.74
N ALA A 2 14.67 11.45 0.12
CA ALA A 2 13.57 10.63 0.63
C ALA A 2 12.38 10.77 -0.34
N SER A 3 11.68 9.67 -0.62
CA SER A 3 10.47 9.72 -1.42
C SER A 3 9.35 10.46 -0.69
N LYS A 4 8.51 11.17 -1.43
CA LYS A 4 7.32 11.81 -0.87
C LYS A 4 6.39 10.72 -0.31
N PRO A 5 5.91 10.84 0.94
CA PRO A 5 4.98 9.87 1.49
C PRO A 5 3.62 10.03 0.80
N LEU A 6 2.99 8.90 0.44
CA LEU A 6 1.58 8.87 0.04
C LEU A 6 0.72 8.57 1.25
N VAL A 7 -0.38 9.28 1.41
CA VAL A 7 -1.42 8.91 2.38
C VAL A 7 -2.29 7.83 1.74
N ILE A 8 -2.41 6.70 2.42
CA ILE A 8 -3.29 5.59 2.02
C ILE A 8 -4.32 5.33 3.10
N THR A 9 -5.53 4.99 2.68
CA THR A 9 -6.58 4.51 3.59
C THR A 9 -6.63 2.99 3.54
N LEU A 10 -6.46 2.36 4.70
CA LEU A 10 -6.51 0.92 4.85
C LEU A 10 -7.92 0.49 5.25
N PRO A 11 -8.57 -0.41 4.50
CA PRO A 11 -9.88 -0.91 4.87
C PRO A 11 -9.84 -1.67 6.22
N PRO A 12 -10.94 -1.67 6.99
CA PRO A 12 -11.05 -2.46 8.22
C PRO A 12 -10.73 -3.94 7.99
N ILE A 13 -10.15 -4.57 9.02
CA ILE A 13 -9.94 -6.03 9.12
C ILE A 13 -9.34 -6.59 7.81
N SER A 14 -8.26 -5.98 7.36
CA SER A 14 -7.68 -6.34 6.06
C SER A 14 -6.19 -6.08 5.95
N LYS A 15 -5.57 -6.87 5.09
CA LYS A 15 -4.20 -6.65 4.65
C LYS A 15 -4.25 -6.02 3.27
N THR A 16 -3.63 -4.86 3.11
CA THR A 16 -3.53 -4.18 1.82
C THR A 16 -2.14 -4.40 1.26
N LYS A 17 -2.05 -5.04 0.09
CA LYS A 17 -0.83 -5.08 -0.72
C LYS A 17 -0.82 -3.87 -1.64
N ILE A 18 0.26 -3.12 -1.64
CA ILE A 18 0.52 -2.05 -2.60
C ILE A 18 1.63 -2.52 -3.52
N THR A 19 1.40 -2.42 -4.83
CA THR A 19 2.40 -2.67 -5.86
C THR A 19 2.74 -1.35 -6.54
N PHE A 20 4.02 -1.00 -6.56
CA PHE A 20 4.54 0.17 -7.27
C PHE A 20 5.13 -0.26 -8.60
N TYR A 21 4.87 0.53 -9.64
CA TYR A 21 5.38 0.28 -10.99
C TYR A 21 6.17 1.47 -11.51
N SER A 22 7.17 1.17 -12.34
CA SER A 22 7.92 2.15 -13.12
C SER A 22 7.10 2.62 -14.34
N SER A 23 7.66 3.58 -15.08
CA SER A 23 7.13 4.05 -16.36
C SER A 23 7.06 2.96 -17.44
N SER A 24 7.98 1.99 -17.40
CA SER A 24 7.96 0.80 -18.27
C SER A 24 6.86 -0.20 -17.88
N GLY A 25 6.15 0.02 -16.78
CA GLY A 25 5.13 -0.89 -16.27
C GLY A 25 5.70 -2.06 -15.46
N GLU A 26 7.02 -2.08 -15.21
CA GLU A 26 7.68 -3.11 -14.41
C GLU A 26 7.41 -2.92 -12.92
N VAL A 27 7.33 -4.02 -12.18
CA VAL A 27 7.14 -3.98 -10.72
C VAL A 27 8.42 -3.52 -10.05
N MET A 28 8.35 -2.40 -9.33
CA MET A 28 9.47 -1.87 -8.57
C MET A 28 9.50 -2.39 -7.13
N LYS A 29 8.34 -2.43 -6.47
CA LYS A 29 8.24 -2.78 -5.04
C LYS A 29 6.84 -3.28 -4.68
N HIS A 30 6.80 -4.19 -3.70
CA HIS A 30 5.61 -4.49 -2.94
C HIS A 30 5.73 -3.99 -1.50
N THR A 31 4.68 -3.35 -1.00
CA THR A 31 4.55 -2.97 0.40
C THR A 31 3.25 -3.56 0.94
N PHE A 32 3.27 -4.02 2.19
CA PHE A 32 2.09 -4.59 2.84
C PHE A 32 1.76 -3.80 4.09
N PHE A 33 0.48 -3.57 4.27
CA PHE A 33 -0.08 -2.97 5.47
C PHE A 33 -1.17 -3.87 6.01
N THR A 34 -1.31 -3.94 7.32
CA THR A 34 -2.41 -4.64 7.98
C THR A 34 -3.18 -3.63 8.80
N ASN A 35 -4.49 -3.61 8.63
CA ASN A 35 -5.42 -2.93 9.53
C ASN A 35 -6.25 -4.00 10.25
N GLU A 36 -5.99 -4.17 11.54
CA GLU A 36 -6.68 -5.14 12.40
C GLU A 36 -7.87 -4.50 13.13
N THR A 37 -8.10 -3.19 12.97
CA THR A 37 -9.21 -2.50 13.61
C THR A 37 -10.48 -2.64 12.78
N SER A 38 -11.62 -2.36 13.42
CA SER A 38 -12.94 -2.31 12.80
C SER A 38 -13.18 -1.03 11.99
N GLU A 39 -12.26 -0.07 12.01
CA GLU A 39 -12.39 1.22 11.34
C GLU A 39 -11.32 1.44 10.27
N PRO A 40 -11.59 2.24 9.22
CA PRO A 40 -10.55 2.61 8.26
C PRO A 40 -9.45 3.42 8.95
N ILE A 41 -8.18 3.10 8.68
CA ILE A 41 -7.05 3.88 9.19
C ILE A 41 -6.30 4.54 8.03
N ALA A 42 -5.87 5.79 8.22
CA ALA A 42 -4.97 6.47 7.31
C ALA A 42 -3.52 6.23 7.75
N THR A 43 -2.63 5.91 6.81
CA THR A 43 -1.20 5.75 7.09
C THR A 43 -0.35 6.26 5.94
N PHE A 44 0.95 6.39 6.17
CA PHE A 44 1.92 6.83 5.15
C PHE A 44 2.61 5.64 4.49
N ALA A 45 2.59 5.61 3.16
CA ALA A 45 3.38 4.72 2.35
C ALA A 45 4.58 5.45 1.74
N TYR A 46 5.78 4.95 2.04
CA TYR A 46 7.01 5.43 1.43
C TYR A 46 7.20 4.80 0.05
N CYS A 47 7.07 5.62 -0.98
CA CYS A 47 7.12 5.17 -2.36
C CYS A 47 8.56 4.94 -2.82
N PRO A 48 8.83 4.05 -3.79
CA PRO A 48 10.11 4.04 -4.48
C PRO A 48 10.33 5.36 -5.22
N ILE A 49 11.56 5.88 -5.29
CA ILE A 49 11.86 7.04 -6.14
C ILE A 49 11.67 6.62 -7.61
N GLY A 50 10.98 7.45 -8.39
CA GLY A 50 10.73 7.19 -9.82
C GLY A 50 9.56 6.25 -10.12
N PHE A 51 8.72 5.92 -9.13
CA PHE A 51 7.45 5.25 -9.42
C PHE A 51 6.52 6.18 -10.21
N GLU A 52 5.71 5.61 -11.11
CA GLU A 52 4.73 6.35 -11.90
C GLU A 52 3.29 5.96 -11.56
N ARG A 53 3.05 4.67 -11.27
CA ARG A 53 1.74 4.19 -10.82
C ARG A 53 1.87 3.26 -9.63
N PHE A 54 0.78 3.12 -8.89
CA PHE A 54 0.63 2.09 -7.88
C PHE A 54 -0.76 1.47 -7.95
N GLU A 55 -0.85 0.22 -7.51
CA GLU A 55 -2.12 -0.49 -7.36
C GLU A 55 -2.25 -1.01 -5.93
N THR A 56 -3.47 -1.00 -5.40
CA THR A 56 -3.79 -1.55 -4.09
C THR A 56 -4.66 -2.78 -4.25
N LYS A 57 -4.33 -3.84 -3.53
CA LYS A 57 -5.13 -5.07 -3.46
C LYS A 57 -5.46 -5.36 -2.00
N LYS A 58 -6.76 -5.38 -1.70
CA LYS A 58 -7.27 -5.86 -0.42
C LYS A 58 -7.15 -7.38 -0.35
N ILE A 59 -6.63 -7.87 0.77
CA ILE A 59 -6.54 -9.27 1.13
C ILE A 59 -7.31 -9.41 2.45
N PRO A 60 -8.38 -10.21 2.51
CA PRO A 60 -9.08 -10.48 3.76
C PRO A 60 -8.12 -11.07 4.78
N VAL A 61 -8.18 -10.59 6.03
CA VAL A 61 -7.47 -11.21 7.14
C VAL A 61 -8.47 -12.08 7.87
N LEU A 62 -8.17 -13.37 8.03
CA LEU A 62 -8.90 -14.20 8.97
C LEU A 62 -8.50 -13.74 10.37
N ILE A 63 -9.35 -12.96 11.03
CA ILE A 63 -9.26 -12.78 12.47
C ILE A 63 -9.90 -14.02 13.08
N LYS A 64 -9.11 -14.80 13.84
CA LYS A 64 -9.58 -15.97 14.58
C LYS A 64 -10.36 -15.56 15.82
#